data_AF-A0A383CS27-F1
#
_entry.id   AF-A0A383CS27-F1
#
_cell.length_a   1.000
_cell.length_b   1.000
_cell.length_c   1.000
_cell.angle_alpha   90.00
_cell.angle_beta   90.00
_cell.angle_gamma   90.00
#
_symmetry.space_group_name_H-M   'P 1'
#
loop_
_entity.id
_entity.type
_entity.pdbx_description
1 polymer ?
#
loop_
_entity_poly.entity_id
_entity_poly.type
_entity_poly.pdbx_seq_one_letter_code
_entity_poly.pdbx_strand_id
1 'polypeptide(L)'
;MKKILLFMLVYVVSVAFAQTHEIIDELHDNGYPKSIKTYRESMGKLEIMKETQWYEDGKQKEKGAYKNGQRNGKWTMWHENGHKE
;
A
#
# COMPACT_ATOMS: atom_id res chain seq x y z
N MET A 1 -0.08 20.04 33.35
CA MET A 1 -0.49 18.61 33.30
C MET A 1 -1.31 18.25 32.06
N LYS A 2 -2.42 18.95 31.74
CA LYS A 2 -3.23 18.64 30.53
C LYS A 2 -2.49 18.73 29.19
N LYS A 3 -1.58 19.71 29.04
CA LYS A 3 -0.76 19.88 27.81
C LYS A 3 0.26 18.74 27.63
N ILE A 4 0.88 18.27 28.71
CA ILE A 4 1.84 17.14 28.70
C ILE A 4 1.12 15.83 28.35
N LEU A 5 -0.08 15.64 28.90
CA LEU A 5 -0.92 14.48 28.57
C LEU A 5 -1.32 14.45 27.08
N LEU A 6 -1.58 15.62 26.49
CA LEU A 6 -1.91 15.75 25.07
C LEU A 6 -0.73 15.36 24.17
N PHE A 7 0.50 15.79 24.51
CA PHE A 7 1.70 15.41 23.74
C PHE A 7 2.03 13.93 23.86
N MET A 8 1.87 13.33 25.05
CA MET A 8 2.00 11.87 25.21
C MET A 8 0.93 11.12 24.42
N LEU A 9 -0.32 11.62 24.39
CA LEU A 9 -1.40 11.00 23.63
C LEU A 9 -1.11 11.03 22.12
N VAL A 10 -0.63 12.16 21.59
CA VAL A 10 -0.23 12.28 20.17
C VAL A 10 0.93 11.34 19.84
N TYR A 11 1.91 11.22 20.74
CA TYR A 11 3.05 10.32 20.56
C TYR A 11 2.66 8.83 20.63
N VAL A 12 1.78 8.45 21.57
CA VAL A 12 1.25 7.09 21.66
C VAL A 12 0.43 6.74 20.41
N VAL A 13 -0.38 7.68 19.90
CA VAL A 13 -1.12 7.48 18.64
C VAL A 13 -0.16 7.34 17.46
N SER A 14 0.91 8.15 17.37
CA SER A 14 1.87 8.04 16.27
C SER A 14 2.67 6.73 16.28
N VAL A 15 2.98 6.20 17.47
CA VAL A 15 3.63 4.87 17.61
C VAL A 15 2.64 3.73 17.36
N ALA A 16 1.34 3.95 17.62
CA ALA A 16 0.28 2.96 17.41
C ALA A 16 -0.15 2.81 15.94
N PHE A 17 0.13 3.79 15.08
CA PHE A 17 -0.01 3.62 13.64
C PHE A 17 1.22 2.88 13.10
N ALA A 18 1.07 1.59 12.80
CA ALA A 18 2.10 0.83 12.10
C ALA A 18 2.58 1.61 10.87
N GLN A 19 3.83 2.06 10.88
CA GLN A 19 4.39 2.87 9.80
C GLN A 19 4.33 2.07 8.50
N THR A 20 3.54 2.54 7.55
CA THR A 20 3.45 1.95 6.21
C THR A 20 4.26 2.76 5.21
N HIS A 21 4.93 2.08 4.28
CA HIS A 21 5.73 2.70 3.23
C HIS A 21 5.17 2.31 1.87
N GLU A 22 4.87 3.31 1.02
CA GLU A 22 4.53 3.07 -0.38
C GLU A 22 5.79 3.17 -1.23
N ILE A 23 6.06 2.13 -2.02
CA ILE A 23 7.26 1.99 -2.83
C ILE A 23 6.84 1.64 -4.25
N ILE A 24 7.38 2.35 -5.24
CA ILE A 24 7.30 1.94 -6.64
C ILE A 24 8.16 0.69 -6.80
N ASP A 25 7.51 -0.43 -7.05
CA ASP A 25 8.17 -1.74 -7.20
C ASP A 25 8.66 -1.96 -8.62
N GLU A 26 7.92 -1.45 -9.60
CA GLU A 26 8.23 -1.58 -11.02
C GLU A 26 7.76 -0.34 -11.81
N LEU A 27 8.52 0.04 -12.85
CA LEU A 27 8.17 1.08 -13.82
C LEU A 27 7.93 0.44 -15.19
N HIS A 28 7.09 1.07 -16.00
CA HIS A 28 6.99 0.82 -17.44
C HIS A 28 8.14 1.51 -18.19
N ASP A 29 8.34 1.13 -19.46
CA ASP A 29 9.38 1.71 -20.32
C ASP A 29 9.22 3.22 -20.52
N ASN A 30 7.97 3.71 -20.46
CA ASN A 30 7.64 5.13 -20.52
C ASN A 30 7.93 5.90 -19.21
N GLY A 31 8.42 5.22 -18.16
CA GLY A 31 8.76 5.80 -16.86
C GLY A 31 7.58 5.95 -15.89
N TYR A 32 6.35 5.56 -16.27
CA TYR A 32 5.22 5.56 -15.36
C TYR A 32 5.21 4.31 -14.46
N PRO A 33 4.67 4.40 -13.22
CA PRO A 33 4.57 3.25 -12.33
C PRO A 33 3.78 2.09 -12.95
N LYS A 34 4.38 0.91 -12.94
CA LYS A 34 3.75 -0.36 -13.30
C LYS A 34 3.18 -1.07 -12.07
N SER A 35 3.90 -1.02 -10.95
CA SER A 35 3.44 -1.53 -9.66
C SER A 35 3.91 -0.65 -8.51
N ILE A 36 3.01 -0.41 -7.55
CA ILE A 36 3.28 0.26 -6.29
C ILE A 36 2.79 -0.68 -5.19
N LYS A 37 3.69 -0.95 -4.25
CA LYS A 37 3.45 -1.82 -3.10
C LYS A 37 3.50 -1.02 -1.81
N THR A 38 2.53 -1.27 -0.94
CA THR A 38 2.52 -0.75 0.43
C THR A 38 3.11 -1.81 1.34
N TYR A 39 4.17 -1.47 2.06
CA TYR A 39 4.83 -2.32 3.05
C TYR A 39 4.50 -1.85 4.47
N ARG A 40 4.38 -2.78 5.40
CA ARG A 40 4.27 -2.52 6.84
C ARG A 40 5.48 -3.14 7.52
N GLU A 41 6.10 -2.42 8.45
CA GLU A 41 7.09 -3.02 9.32
C GLU A 41 6.41 -3.84 10.44
N SER A 42 6.82 -5.11 10.58
CA SER A 42 6.33 -6.05 11.57
C SER A 42 7.49 -6.93 12.02
N MET A 43 7.76 -6.96 13.33
CA MET A 43 8.85 -7.77 13.93
C MET A 43 10.22 -7.59 13.25
N GLY A 44 10.56 -6.37 12.82
CA GLY A 44 11.83 -6.06 12.14
C GLY A 44 11.90 -6.51 10.67
N LYS A 45 10.76 -6.87 10.06
CA LYS A 45 10.63 -7.22 8.65
C LYS A 45 9.61 -6.32 7.96
N LEU A 46 9.87 -5.97 6.70
CA LEU A 46 8.87 -5.36 5.82
C LEU A 46 7.96 -6.46 5.24
N GLU A 47 6.66 -6.35 5.53
CA GLU A 47 5.63 -7.22 4.99
C GLU A 47 4.77 -6.44 3.99
N ILE A 48 4.58 -6.99 2.79
CA ILE A 48 3.63 -6.41 1.83
C ILE A 48 2.22 -6.44 2.40
N MET A 49 1.54 -5.31 2.33
CA MET A 49 0.18 -5.11 2.82
C MET A 49 -0.80 -4.90 1.66
N LYS A 50 -0.39 -4.18 0.61
CA LYS A 50 -1.22 -3.88 -0.56
C LYS A 50 -0.37 -3.75 -1.81
N GLU A 51 -0.99 -4.01 -2.96
CA GLU A 51 -0.42 -3.73 -4.27
C GLU A 51 -1.48 -3.07 -5.14
N THR A 52 -1.04 -2.12 -5.95
CA THR A 52 -1.79 -1.60 -7.10
C THR A 52 -0.88 -1.71 -8.31
N GLN A 53 -1.44 -2.16 -9.42
CA GLN A 53 -0.77 -2.23 -10.71
C GLN A 53 -1.50 -1.38 -11.73
N TRP A 54 -0.76 -0.88 -12.72
CA TRP A 54 -1.28 -0.04 -13.79
C TRP A 54 -0.87 -0.59 -15.15
N TYR A 55 -1.71 -0.34 -16.14
CA TYR A 55 -1.36 -0.44 -17.55
C TYR A 55 -0.41 0.70 -17.94
N GLU A 56 0.24 0.57 -19.09
CA GLU A 56 1.20 1.55 -19.60
C GLU A 56 0.56 2.93 -19.85
N ASP A 57 -0.75 2.95 -20.12
CA ASP A 57 -1.56 4.17 -20.26
C ASP A 57 -1.97 4.82 -18.92
N GLY A 58 -1.52 4.26 -17.79
CA GLY A 58 -1.81 4.75 -16.44
C GLY A 58 -3.17 4.36 -15.89
N LYS A 59 -3.97 3.53 -16.57
CA LYS A 59 -5.21 2.97 -16.00
C LYS A 59 -4.89 1.88 -14.99
N GLN A 60 -5.70 1.79 -13.93
CA GLN A 60 -5.55 0.70 -12.95
C GLN A 60 -5.80 -0.65 -13.63
N LYS A 61 -4.88 -1.58 -13.41
CA LYS A 61 -4.95 -2.96 -13.89
C LYS A 61 -5.48 -3.89 -12.81
N GLU A 62 -4.90 -3.82 -11.62
CA GLU A 62 -5.38 -4.57 -10.48
C GLU A 62 -5.03 -3.88 -9.17
N LYS A 63 -5.80 -4.17 -8.11
CA LYS A 63 -5.43 -3.80 -6.75
C LYS A 63 -6.02 -4.75 -5.72
N GLY A 64 -5.29 -4.94 -4.64
CA GLY A 64 -5.73 -5.76 -3.52
C GLY A 64 -4.81 -5.71 -2.32
N ALA A 65 -5.18 -6.47 -1.29
CA ALA A 65 -4.41 -6.58 -0.06
C ALA A 65 -3.69 -7.91 0.03
N TYR A 66 -2.64 -7.94 0.84
CA TYR A 66 -1.89 -9.12 1.21
C TYR A 66 -2.03 -9.40 2.71
N LYS A 67 -2.00 -10.69 3.06
CA LYS A 67 -1.87 -11.18 4.44
C LYS A 67 -0.90 -12.35 4.42
N ASN A 68 0.14 -12.30 5.26
CA ASN A 68 1.19 -13.32 5.33
C ASN A 68 1.85 -13.60 3.96
N GLY A 69 2.07 -12.54 3.17
CA GLY A 69 2.67 -12.63 1.83
C GLY A 69 1.76 -13.19 0.73
N GLN A 70 0.49 -13.48 1.03
CA GLN A 70 -0.49 -14.01 0.06
C GLN A 70 -1.62 -13.01 -0.18
N ARG A 71 -2.19 -13.03 -1.39
CA ARG A 71 -3.39 -12.25 -1.73
C ARG A 71 -4.51 -12.54 -0.72
N ASN A 72 -5.08 -11.51 -0.11
CA ASN A 72 -6.09 -11.65 0.93
C ASN A 72 -7.26 -10.67 0.71
N GLY A 73 -8.47 -11.21 0.74
CA GLY A 73 -9.70 -10.45 0.53
C GLY A 73 -9.95 -10.14 -0.95
N LYS A 74 -10.76 -9.11 -1.20
CA LYS A 74 -11.20 -8.78 -2.56
C LYS A 74 -10.05 -8.15 -3.36
N TRP A 75 -9.74 -8.78 -4.48
CA TRP A 75 -8.96 -8.18 -5.55
C TRP A 75 -9.92 -7.58 -6.57
N THR A 76 -9.59 -6.40 -7.06
CA THR A 76 -10.32 -5.78 -8.17
C THR A 76 -9.38 -5.75 -9.35
N MET A 77 -9.83 -6.27 -10.48
CA MET A 77 -9.12 -6.28 -11.74
C MET A 77 -9.93 -5.48 -12.75
N TRP A 78 -9.23 -4.80 -13.63
CA TRP A 78 -9.83 -4.07 -14.74
C TRP A 78 -9.12 -4.45 -16.02
N HIS A 79 -9.88 -4.58 -17.09
CA HIS A 79 -9.35 -4.63 -18.45
C HIS A 79 -8.83 -3.25 -18.87
N GLU A 80 -8.00 -3.20 -19.91
CA GLU A 80 -7.46 -1.94 -20.49
C GLU A 80 -8.55 -0.95 -20.95
N ASN A 81 -9.73 -1.47 -21.30
CA ASN A 81 -10.91 -0.67 -21.64
C ASN A 81 -11.62 -0.06 -20.40
N GLY A 82 -11.14 -0.33 -19.19
CA GLY A 82 -11.68 0.18 -17.92
C GLY A 82 -12.82 -0.65 -17.33
N HIS A 83 -13.27 -1.71 -17.99
CA HIS A 83 -14.29 -2.60 -17.41
C HIS A 83 -13.68 -3.46 -16.33
N LYS A 84 -14.39 -3.57 -15.19
CA LYS A 84 -14.02 -4.49 -14.11
C LYS A 84 -14.33 -5.92 -14.53
N GLU A 85 -13.42 -6.82 -14.13
CA GLU A 85 -13.69 -8.27 -14.08
C GLU A 85 -14.64 -8.62 -12.92
#